data_AF-A0AAD1Y1A7-F1
#
_entry.id   AF-A0AAD1Y1A7-F1
#
_cell.length_a   1.000
_cell.length_b   1.000
_cell.length_c   1.000
_cell.angle_alpha   90.00
_cell.angle_beta   90.00
_cell.angle_gamma   90.00
#
_symmetry.space_group_name_H-M   'P 1'
#
loop_
_entity.id
_entity.type
_entity.pdbx_description
1 polymer ?
#
loop_
_entity_poly.entity_id
_entity_poly.type
_entity_poly.pdbx_seq_one_letter_code
_entity_poly.pdbx_strand_id
1 'polypeptide(L)'
;MALSRDQIYKTKIFLRSHSDALDCVEEIAERDQARSHYRAYMGDLINGMKEDQILIDSEGKIIASKSQSLAEKYQIMTFSKSIFEEYGLDRVSNKREFENKLDKGIEDLEQRILKKTAELKDLIK
;
A
#
# COMPACT_ATOMS: atom_id res chain seq x y z
N MET A 1 42.60 15.98 25.04
CA MET A 1 42.90 14.53 25.08
C MET A 1 42.57 13.95 23.72
N ALA A 2 43.54 13.31 23.05
CA ALA A 2 43.30 12.64 21.77
C ALA A 2 42.82 11.20 22.02
N LEU A 3 41.78 10.76 21.31
CA LEU A 3 41.28 9.38 21.39
C LEU A 3 42.31 8.41 20.78
N SER A 4 42.42 7.22 21.36
CA SER A 4 43.22 6.15 20.79
C SER A 4 42.55 5.60 19.52
N ARG A 5 43.33 4.95 18.64
CA ARG A 5 42.79 4.33 17.42
C ARG A 5 41.70 3.29 17.72
N ASP A 6 41.86 2.54 18.81
CA ASP A 6 40.86 1.55 19.26
C ASP A 6 39.55 2.22 19.69
N GLN A 7 39.65 3.35 20.41
CA GLN A 7 38.47 4.15 20.78
C GLN A 7 37.76 4.69 19.54
N ILE A 8 38.50 5.21 18.56
CA ILE A 8 37.93 5.69 17.29
C ILE A 8 37.22 4.55 16.55
N TYR A 9 37.80 3.35 16.52
CA TYR A 9 37.19 2.19 15.87
C TYR A 9 35.89 1.75 16.57
N LYS A 10 35.91 1.65 17.89
CA LYS A 10 34.71 1.31 18.70
C LYS A 10 33.61 2.35 18.55
N THR A 11 33.95 3.63 18.54
CA THR A 11 32.97 4.70 18.27
C THR A 11 32.35 4.55 16.88
N LYS A 12 33.14 4.20 15.85
CA LYS A 12 32.60 3.96 14.49
C LYS A 12 31.63 2.79 14.45
N ILE A 13 31.94 1.68 15.12
CA ILE A 13 31.02 0.54 15.23
C ILE A 13 29.74 0.96 15.93
N PHE A 14 29.85 1.62 17.08
CA PHE A 14 28.69 2.08 17.84
C PHE A 14 27.80 3.00 17.01
N LEU A 15 28.37 3.98 16.31
CA LEU A 15 27.60 4.90 15.45
C LEU A 15 26.89 4.17 14.31
N ARG A 16 27.52 3.17 13.69
CA ARG A 16 26.89 2.36 12.64
C ARG A 16 25.75 1.52 13.19
N SER A 17 25.98 0.78 14.27
CA SER A 17 24.93 -0.03 14.90
C SER A 17 23.78 0.81 15.44
N HIS A 18 24.05 2.04 15.88
CA HIS A 18 23.01 2.98 16.28
C HIS A 18 22.19 3.48 15.08
N SER A 19 22.85 3.80 13.96
CA SER A 19 22.17 4.13 12.70
C SER A 19 21.27 2.99 12.24
N ASP A 20 21.80 1.77 12.17
CA ASP A 20 21.03 0.59 11.74
C ASP A 20 19.81 0.35 12.66
N ALA A 21 19.97 0.61 13.96
CA ALA A 21 18.87 0.50 14.92
C ALA A 21 17.80 1.58 14.72
N LEU A 22 18.18 2.81 14.37
CA LEU A 22 17.24 3.89 14.04
C LEU A 22 16.45 3.54 12.78
N ASP A 23 17.13 3.12 11.71
CA ASP A 23 16.50 2.72 10.46
C ASP A 23 15.48 1.59 10.70
N CYS A 24 15.84 0.60 11.53
CA CYS A 24 14.93 -0.48 11.91
C CYS A 24 13.69 0.02 12.68
N VAL A 25 13.85 0.99 13.57
CA VAL A 25 12.72 1.58 14.32
C VAL A 25 11.81 2.36 13.39
N GLU A 26 12.36 3.10 12.41
CA GLU A 26 11.58 3.81 11.39
C GLU A 26 10.76 2.82 10.55
N GLU A 27 11.37 1.75 10.04
CA GLU A 27 10.67 0.70 9.29
C GLU A 27 9.52 0.07 10.11
N ILE A 28 9.72 -0.16 11.42
CA ILE A 28 8.68 -0.68 12.30
C ILE A 28 7.53 0.31 12.43
N ALA A 29 7.85 1.59 12.66
CA ALA A 29 6.84 2.64 12.81
C ALA A 29 6.00 2.80 11.53
N GLU A 30 6.63 2.80 10.35
CA GLU A 30 5.94 2.85 9.06
C GLU A 30 5.01 1.65 8.86
N ARG A 31 5.49 0.45 9.18
CA ARG A 31 4.67 -0.78 9.09
C ARG A 31 3.48 -0.74 10.03
N ASP A 32 3.65 -0.25 11.24
CA ASP A 32 2.56 -0.12 12.21
C ASP A 32 1.54 0.95 11.78
N GLN A 33 2.00 2.07 11.21
CA GLN A 33 1.12 3.07 10.63
C GLN A 33 0.31 2.50 9.45
N ALA A 34 0.95 1.80 8.52
CA ALA A 34 0.28 1.17 7.39
C ALA A 34 -0.78 0.14 7.84
N ARG A 35 -0.45 -0.68 8.84
CA ARG A 35 -1.40 -1.63 9.46
C ARG A 35 -2.57 -0.91 10.12
N SER A 36 -2.31 0.17 10.84
CA SER A 36 -3.34 0.99 11.49
C SER A 36 -4.29 1.58 10.45
N HIS A 37 -3.75 2.12 9.36
CA HIS A 37 -4.53 2.66 8.25
C HIS A 37 -5.45 1.59 7.63
N TYR A 38 -4.90 0.41 7.31
CA TYR A 38 -5.69 -0.70 6.78
C TYR A 38 -6.81 -1.14 7.74
N ARG A 39 -6.51 -1.24 9.05
CA ARG A 39 -7.51 -1.59 10.06
C ARG A 39 -8.63 -0.57 10.15
N ALA A 40 -8.31 0.72 10.12
CA ALA A 40 -9.29 1.79 10.12
C ALA A 40 -10.20 1.70 8.87
N TYR A 41 -9.59 1.52 7.70
CA TYR A 41 -10.30 1.36 6.43
C TYR A 41 -11.29 0.20 6.45
N MET A 42 -10.84 -0.96 6.95
CA MET A 42 -11.70 -2.14 7.10
C MET A 42 -12.78 -1.95 8.15
N GLY A 43 -12.46 -1.27 9.26
CA GLY A 43 -13.42 -0.94 10.30
C GLY A 43 -14.57 -0.09 9.76
N ASP A 44 -14.26 0.95 8.99
CA ASP A 44 -15.24 1.82 8.36
C ASP A 44 -16.14 1.05 7.39
N LEU A 45 -15.57 0.16 6.57
CA LEU A 45 -16.36 -0.67 5.65
C LEU A 45 -17.28 -1.63 6.38
N ILE A 46 -16.79 -2.33 7.40
CA ILE A 46 -17.58 -3.26 8.21
C ILE A 46 -18.73 -2.52 8.90
N ASN A 47 -18.46 -1.36 9.50
CA ASN A 47 -19.48 -0.56 10.17
C ASN A 47 -20.49 0.00 9.16
N GLY A 48 -20.02 0.50 8.02
CA GLY A 48 -20.86 0.97 6.93
C GLY A 48 -21.79 -0.11 6.38
N MET A 49 -21.33 -1.36 6.28
CA MET A 49 -22.16 -2.51 5.90
C MET A 49 -23.19 -2.85 6.97
N LYS A 50 -22.82 -2.79 8.26
CA LYS A 50 -23.75 -3.04 9.38
C LYS A 50 -24.85 -1.98 9.51
N GLU A 51 -24.55 -0.75 9.12
CA GLU A 51 -25.48 0.39 9.17
C GLU A 51 -26.27 0.59 7.86
N ASP A 52 -26.22 -0.37 6.94
CA ASP A 52 -26.84 -0.28 5.61
C ASP A 52 -26.47 1.02 4.86
N GLN A 53 -25.24 1.51 5.07
CA GLN A 53 -24.69 2.65 4.33
C GLN A 53 -24.11 2.24 2.98
N ILE A 54 -23.79 0.96 2.81
CA ILE A 54 -23.34 0.38 1.55
C ILE A 54 -23.96 -1.01 1.38
N LEU A 55 -24.49 -1.29 0.19
CA LEU A 55 -25.06 -2.57 -0.20
C LEU A 55 -24.24 -3.14 -1.34
N ILE A 56 -23.77 -4.37 -1.16
CA ILE A 56 -22.92 -5.09 -2.09
C ILE A 56 -23.66 -6.38 -2.49
N ASP A 57 -23.67 -6.70 -3.79
CA ASP A 57 -24.27 -7.93 -4.28
C ASP A 57 -23.39 -9.17 -4.02
N SER A 58 -23.90 -10.34 -4.40
CA SER A 58 -23.14 -11.60 -4.33
C SER A 58 -21.92 -11.65 -5.24
N GLU A 59 -21.85 -10.78 -6.25
CA GLU A 59 -20.71 -10.66 -7.18
C GLU A 59 -19.66 -9.65 -6.68
N GLY A 60 -19.88 -9.02 -5.51
CA GLY A 60 -18.98 -8.02 -4.95
C GLY A 60 -19.11 -6.63 -5.58
N LYS A 61 -20.21 -6.32 -6.28
CA LYS A 61 -20.47 -4.99 -6.85
C LYS A 61 -21.34 -4.16 -5.91
N ILE A 62 -21.04 -2.86 -5.83
CA ILE A 62 -21.88 -1.92 -5.08
C ILE A 62 -23.21 -1.76 -5.80
N ILE A 63 -24.32 -2.15 -5.15
CA ILE A 63 -25.69 -1.94 -5.65
C ILE A 63 -26.16 -0.53 -5.27
N ALA A 64 -25.90 -0.13 -4.03
CA ALA A 64 -26.29 1.17 -3.51
C ALA A 64 -25.31 1.62 -2.42
N SER A 65 -25.09 2.93 -2.33
CA SER A 65 -24.36 3.53 -1.21
C SER A 65 -24.99 4.85 -0.80
N LYS A 66 -25.16 5.04 0.50
CA LYS A 66 -25.55 6.31 1.13
C LYS A 66 -24.33 7.19 1.44
N SER A 67 -23.13 6.62 1.34
CA SER A 67 -21.87 7.29 1.65
C SER A 67 -20.89 7.14 0.48
N GLN A 68 -20.59 8.24 -0.20
CA GLN A 68 -19.62 8.25 -1.29
C GLN A 68 -18.24 7.78 -0.80
N SER A 69 -17.82 8.24 0.39
CA SER A 69 -16.53 7.83 0.97
C SER A 69 -16.45 6.31 1.16
N LEU A 70 -17.51 5.65 1.67
CA LEU A 70 -17.50 4.20 1.82
C LEU A 70 -17.46 3.47 0.46
N ALA A 71 -18.16 3.99 -0.54
CA ALA A 71 -18.12 3.42 -1.88
C ALA A 71 -16.72 3.51 -2.49
N GLU A 72 -16.06 4.66 -2.37
CA GLU A 72 -14.67 4.86 -2.82
C GLU A 72 -13.72 3.92 -2.08
N LYS A 73 -13.85 3.81 -0.75
CA LYS A 73 -13.05 2.88 0.06
C LYS A 73 -13.21 1.43 -0.41
N TYR A 74 -14.44 0.99 -0.64
CA TYR A 74 -14.71 -0.36 -1.11
C TYR A 74 -14.15 -0.61 -2.51
N GLN A 75 -14.29 0.35 -3.42
CA GLN A 75 -13.74 0.26 -4.77
C GLN A 75 -12.21 0.18 -4.76
N ILE A 76 -11.54 1.03 -3.97
CA ILE A 76 -10.09 0.99 -3.80
C ILE A 76 -9.66 -0.39 -3.28
N MET A 77 -10.29 -0.89 -2.22
CA MET A 77 -9.97 -2.20 -1.66
C MET A 77 -10.16 -3.34 -2.68
N THR A 78 -11.29 -3.35 -3.39
CA THR A 78 -11.60 -4.39 -4.38
C THR A 78 -10.63 -4.35 -5.55
N PHE A 79 -10.29 -3.15 -6.01
CA PHE A 79 -9.28 -2.95 -7.04
C PHE A 79 -7.89 -3.37 -6.58
N SER A 80 -7.45 -2.98 -5.38
CA SER A 80 -6.18 -3.44 -4.82
C SER A 80 -6.11 -4.97 -4.74
N LYS A 81 -7.20 -5.63 -4.34
CA LYS A 81 -7.29 -7.09 -4.33
C LYS A 81 -7.13 -7.68 -5.74
N SER A 82 -7.80 -7.11 -6.74
CA SER A 82 -7.65 -7.58 -8.12
C SER A 82 -6.23 -7.42 -8.64
N ILE A 83 -5.51 -6.35 -8.26
CA ILE A 83 -4.09 -6.17 -8.61
C ILE A 83 -3.23 -7.22 -7.92
N PHE A 84 -3.48 -7.50 -6.63
CA PHE A 84 -2.78 -8.58 -5.93
C PHE A 84 -2.92 -9.93 -6.64
N GLU A 85 -4.11 -10.24 -7.13
CA GLU A 85 -4.41 -11.47 -7.87
C GLU A 85 -3.83 -11.46 -9.30
N GLU A 86 -3.98 -10.36 -10.05
CA GLU A 86 -3.51 -10.20 -11.44
C GLU A 86 -1.99 -10.39 -11.54
N TYR A 87 -1.24 -9.82 -10.59
CA TYR A 87 0.22 -9.91 -10.57
C TYR A 87 0.74 -11.05 -9.69
N GLY A 88 -0.13 -11.82 -9.03
CA GLY A 88 0.26 -12.93 -8.15
C GLY A 88 1.19 -12.51 -7.01
N LEU A 89 0.88 -11.37 -6.39
CA LEU A 89 1.63 -10.80 -5.27
C LEU A 89 1.50 -11.64 -3.99
N ASP A 90 0.49 -12.50 -3.92
CA ASP A 90 0.27 -13.48 -2.85
C ASP A 90 1.21 -14.70 -2.94
N ARG A 91 1.86 -14.92 -4.08
CA ARG A 91 2.66 -16.13 -4.39
C ARG A 91 4.16 -15.87 -4.50
N VAL A 92 4.63 -14.72 -4.01
CA VAL A 92 6.04 -14.35 -4.06
C VAL A 92 6.83 -14.99 -2.92
N SER A 93 8.05 -15.38 -3.23
CA SER A 93 8.92 -16.11 -2.31
C SER A 93 9.85 -15.22 -1.49
N ASN A 94 10.05 -13.96 -1.91
CA ASN A 94 10.97 -13.02 -1.29
C ASN A 94 10.60 -11.56 -1.58
N LYS A 95 11.15 -10.63 -0.78
CA LYS A 95 10.91 -9.18 -0.87
C LYS A 95 11.20 -8.61 -2.27
N ARG A 96 12.32 -8.99 -2.88
CA ARG A 96 12.72 -8.47 -4.19
C ARG A 96 11.75 -8.88 -5.30
N GLU A 97 11.26 -10.13 -5.26
CA GLU A 97 10.25 -10.60 -6.19
C GLU A 97 8.91 -9.84 -6.02
N PHE A 98 8.52 -9.57 -4.77
CA PHE A 98 7.35 -8.75 -4.46
C PHE A 98 7.48 -7.34 -5.04
N GLU A 99 8.58 -6.65 -4.76
CA GLU A 99 8.85 -5.29 -5.24
C GLU A 99 8.83 -5.22 -6.77
N ASN A 100 9.56 -6.12 -7.44
CA ASN A 100 9.58 -6.13 -8.91
C ASN A 100 8.19 -6.33 -9.54
N LYS A 101 7.35 -7.21 -8.96
CA LYS A 101 6.00 -7.45 -9.47
C LYS A 101 5.06 -6.28 -9.16
N LEU A 102 5.22 -5.66 -7.99
CA LEU A 102 4.46 -4.48 -7.59
C LEU A 102 4.79 -3.29 -8.50
N ASP A 103 6.07 -3.01 -8.71
CA ASP A 103 6.54 -1.92 -9.57
C ASP A 103 6.03 -2.10 -11.01
N LYS A 104 6.14 -3.32 -11.54
CA LYS A 104 5.57 -3.63 -12.86
C LYS A 104 4.06 -3.39 -12.90
N GLY A 105 3.34 -3.80 -11.86
CA GLY A 105 1.90 -3.57 -11.78
C GLY A 105 1.53 -2.08 -11.72
N ILE A 106 2.32 -1.27 -11.02
CA ILE A 106 2.17 0.19 -10.99
C ILE A 106 2.41 0.78 -12.38
N GLU A 107 3.51 0.41 -13.04
CA GLU A 107 3.84 0.90 -14.38
C GLU A 107 2.75 0.55 -15.40
N ASP A 108 2.29 -0.71 -15.42
CA ASP A 108 1.21 -1.17 -16.32
C ASP A 108 -0.10 -0.40 -16.06
N LEU A 109 -0.40 -0.07 -14.80
CA LEU A 109 -1.57 0.75 -14.45
C LEU A 109 -1.45 2.19 -14.92
N GLU A 110 -0.29 2.81 -14.74
CA GLU A 110 -0.03 4.16 -15.23
C GLU A 110 -0.20 4.24 -16.74
N GLN A 111 0.32 3.27 -17.49
CA GLN A 111 0.14 3.19 -18.94
C GLN A 111 -1.34 3.02 -19.33
N ARG A 112 -2.10 2.18 -18.61
CA ARG A 112 -3.55 2.02 -18.83
C ARG A 112 -4.30 3.33 -18.59
N ILE A 113 -3.94 4.09 -17.53
CA ILE A 113 -4.55 5.39 -17.22
C ILE A 113 -4.25 6.41 -18.32
N LEU A 114 -2.99 6.49 -18.77
CA LEU A 114 -2.57 7.39 -19.85
C LEU A 114 -3.34 7.10 -21.14
N LYS A 115 -3.43 5.82 -21.51
CA LYS A 115 -4.16 5.39 -22.71
C LYS A 115 -5.64 5.76 -22.64
N LYS A 116 -6.33 5.43 -21.53
CA LYS A 116 -7.74 5.79 -21.36
C LYS A 116 -7.98 7.30 -21.39
N THR A 117 -7.05 8.07 -20.82
CA THR A 117 -7.14 9.53 -20.80
C THR A 117 -6.97 10.11 -22.21
N ALA A 118 -6.10 9.52 -23.04
CA ALA A 118 -5.97 9.89 -24.44
C ALA A 118 -7.24 9.56 -25.24
N GLU A 119 -7.80 8.35 -25.09
CA GLU A 119 -9.04 7.93 -25.73
C GLU A 119 -10.23 8.85 -25.39
N LEU A 120 -10.35 9.25 -24.11
CA LEU A 120 -11.39 10.19 -23.67
C LEU A 120 -11.23 11.58 -24.30
N LYS A 121 -10.00 12.07 -24.44
CA LYS A 121 -9.73 13.36 -25.10
C LYS A 121 -10.10 13.35 -26.58
N ASP A 122 -9.93 12.21 -27.24
CA ASP A 122 -10.29 12.04 -28.66
C ASP A 122 -11.81 11.94 -28.86
N LEU A 123 -12.56 11.41 -27.88
CA LEU A 123 -14.03 11.33 -27.91
C LEU A 123 -14.75 12.67 -27.63
N ILE A 124 -14.04 13.64 -27.04
CA ILE A 124 -14.58 14.98 -26.69
C ILE A 124 -14.30 16.00 -27.82
N LYS A 125 -13.54 15.62 -28.85
CA LYS A 125 -13.32 16.40 -30.07
C LYS A 125 -14.38 16.10 -31.13
#